data_AF-A0A0W8H009-F1
#
_entry.id   AF-A0A0W8H009-F1
#
_cell.length_a   1.000
_cell.length_b   1.000
_cell.length_c   1.000
_cell.angle_alpha   90.00
_cell.angle_beta   90.00
_cell.angle_gamma   90.00
#
_symmetry.space_group_name_H-M   'P 1'
#
loop_
_entity.id
_entity.type
_entity.pdbx_description
1 polymer ?
#
loop_
_entity_poly.entity_id
_entity_poly.type
_entity_poly.pdbx_seq_one_letter_code
_entity_poly.pdbx_strand_id
1 'polypeptide(L)'
;MRKTEVYQIRLDSQEKKQAFAVFKQLGITPAQAVRLFFRQVVLTKSIPFSIENQNINLEQLIKLRKLKQEQKAVDHITSADSTATNDLFADDEHSDLFEELAAILGESDKT
;
A
#
# COMPACT_ATOMS: atom_id res chain seq x y z
N MET A 1 -8.92 -34.38 -23.85
CA MET A 1 -8.07 -34.41 -22.62
C MET A 1 -7.63 -32.97 -22.34
N ARG A 2 -7.74 -32.48 -21.10
CA ARG A 2 -7.26 -31.12 -20.77
C ARG A 2 -5.73 -31.15 -20.62
N LYS A 3 -5.04 -30.16 -21.16
CA LYS A 3 -3.58 -30.00 -20.96
C LYS A 3 -3.33 -29.66 -19.48
N THR A 4 -2.32 -30.30 -18.89
CA THR A 4 -1.86 -30.04 -17.52
C THR A 4 -0.44 -29.53 -17.56
N GLU A 5 -0.20 -28.41 -16.88
CA GLU A 5 1.13 -27.80 -16.75
C GLU A 5 1.57 -27.84 -15.28
N VAL A 6 2.88 -27.93 -15.07
CA VAL A 6 3.49 -27.98 -13.74
C VAL A 6 3.99 -26.59 -13.37
N TYR A 7 3.60 -26.10 -12.19
CA TYR A 7 4.07 -24.84 -11.62
C TYR A 7 4.92 -25.11 -10.38
N GLN A 8 6.13 -24.56 -10.34
CA GLN A 8 7.06 -24.71 -9.22
C GLN A 8 7.19 -23.37 -8.48
N ILE A 9 7.07 -23.41 -7.15
CA ILE A 9 7.14 -22.25 -6.28
C ILE A 9 8.25 -22.47 -5.26
N ARG A 10 9.11 -21.47 -5.07
CA ARG A 10 10.09 -21.45 -3.98
C ARG A 10 9.44 -20.81 -2.76
N LEU A 11 9.52 -21.46 -1.61
CA LEU A 11 9.01 -20.98 -0.33
C LEU A 11 10.11 -21.10 0.72
N ASP A 12 10.07 -20.23 1.73
CA ASP A 12 10.89 -20.41 2.91
C ASP A 12 10.49 -21.68 3.69
N SER A 13 11.45 -22.25 4.41
CA SER A 13 11.26 -23.48 5.19
C SER A 13 10.23 -23.31 6.31
N GLN A 14 10.21 -22.16 6.99
CA GLN A 14 9.26 -21.89 8.07
C GLN A 14 7.86 -21.63 7.53
N GLU A 15 7.76 -20.78 6.49
CA GLU A 15 6.49 -20.46 5.84
C GLU A 15 5.80 -21.73 5.31
N LYS A 16 6.58 -22.62 4.67
CA LYS A 16 6.08 -23.92 4.20
C LYS A 16 5.50 -24.76 5.34
N LYS A 17 6.20 -24.87 6.48
CA LYS A 17 5.72 -25.67 7.61
C LYS A 17 4.42 -25.12 8.18
N GLN A 18 4.34 -23.80 8.34
CA GLN A 18 3.16 -23.13 8.88
C GLN A 18 1.96 -23.28 7.94
N ALA A 19 2.13 -22.98 6.65
CA ALA A 19 1.05 -23.11 5.67
C ALA A 19 0.53 -24.56 5.56
N PHE A 20 1.43 -25.56 5.59
CA PHE A 20 1.03 -26.97 5.52
C PHE A 20 0.25 -27.41 6.76
N ALA A 21 0.58 -26.90 7.95
CA ALA A 21 -0.18 -27.19 9.16
C ALA A 21 -1.60 -26.63 9.05
N VAL A 22 -1.75 -25.40 8.57
CA VAL A 22 -3.07 -24.76 8.34
C VAL A 22 -3.89 -25.53 7.31
N PHE A 23 -3.30 -25.88 6.16
CA PHE A 23 -3.99 -26.67 5.13
C PHE A 23 -4.44 -28.04 5.63
N LYS A 24 -3.61 -28.70 6.45
CA LYS A 24 -3.96 -29.98 7.08
C LYS A 24 -5.16 -29.83 8.02
N GLN A 25 -5.21 -28.76 8.81
CA GLN A 25 -6.35 -28.47 9.69
C GLN A 25 -7.64 -28.21 8.90
N LEU A 26 -7.53 -27.55 7.75
CA LEU A 26 -8.66 -27.29 6.84
C LEU A 26 -9.05 -28.52 5.99
N GLY A 27 -8.30 -29.63 6.06
CA GLY A 27 -8.55 -30.84 5.30
C GLY A 27 -8.31 -30.70 3.79
N ILE A 28 -7.51 -29.71 3.36
CA ILE A 28 -7.19 -29.47 1.95
C ILE A 28 -5.72 -29.72 1.67
N THR A 29 -5.42 -30.19 0.47
CA THR A 29 -4.03 -30.32 0.02
C THR A 29 -3.49 -28.95 -0.45
N PRO A 30 -2.18 -28.69 -0.33
CA PRO A 30 -1.57 -27.46 -0.83
C PRO A 30 -1.86 -27.24 -2.33
N ALA A 31 -1.87 -28.30 -3.13
CA ALA A 31 -2.19 -28.23 -4.55
C ALA A 31 -3.65 -27.77 -4.81
N GLN A 32 -4.60 -28.23 -3.99
CA GLN A 32 -5.99 -27.78 -4.05
C GLN A 32 -6.10 -26.29 -3.66
N ALA A 33 -5.42 -25.87 -2.60
CA ALA A 33 -5.42 -24.47 -2.14
C ALA A 33 -4.88 -23.53 -3.24
N VAL A 34 -3.74 -23.87 -3.84
CA VAL A 34 -3.14 -23.09 -4.95
C VAL A 34 -4.05 -23.09 -6.18
N ARG A 35 -4.68 -24.23 -6.52
CA ARG A 35 -5.66 -24.28 -7.63
C ARG A 35 -6.88 -23.40 -7.34
N LEU A 36 -7.35 -23.37 -6.11
CA LEU A 36 -8.48 -22.55 -5.69
C LEU A 36 -8.15 -21.06 -5.80
N PHE A 37 -6.94 -20.67 -5.37
CA PHE A 37 -6.40 -19.33 -5.57
C PHE A 37 -6.43 -18.92 -7.05
N PHE A 38 -5.85 -19.73 -7.96
CA PHE A 38 -5.86 -19.41 -9.38
C PHE A 38 -7.27 -19.31 -9.97
N ARG A 39 -8.17 -20.20 -9.55
CA ARG A 39 -9.57 -20.14 -9.98
C ARG A 39 -10.22 -18.82 -9.56
N GLN A 40 -9.97 -18.37 -8.34
CA GLN A 40 -10.53 -17.11 -7.85
C GLN A 40 -9.96 -15.92 -8.61
N VAL A 41 -8.64 -15.86 -8.83
CA VAL A 41 -8.00 -14.81 -9.64
C VAL A 41 -8.59 -14.74 -11.04
N VAL A 42 -8.83 -15.88 -11.68
CA VAL A 42 -9.43 -15.93 -13.02
C VAL A 42 -10.88 -15.45 -13.02
N LEU A 43 -11.62 -15.74 -11.95
CA LEU A 43 -13.05 -15.40 -11.80
C LEU A 43 -13.25 -13.91 -11.50
N THR A 44 -12.50 -13.35 -10.54
CA THR A 44 -12.67 -11.96 -10.10
C THR A 44 -11.81 -10.97 -10.88
N LYS A 45 -10.83 -11.47 -11.67
CA LYS A 45 -9.80 -10.64 -12.32
C LYS A 45 -9.02 -9.78 -11.32
N SER A 46 -8.90 -10.26 -10.09
CA SER A 46 -8.25 -9.56 -8.98
C SER A 46 -7.57 -10.54 -8.03
N ILE A 47 -6.74 -10.03 -7.12
CA ILE A 47 -6.13 -10.84 -6.08
C ILE A 47 -7.19 -11.16 -5.00
N PRO A 48 -7.34 -12.43 -4.59
CA PRO A 48 -8.43 -12.90 -3.72
C PRO A 48 -8.19 -12.64 -2.23
N PHE A 49 -7.45 -11.58 -1.91
CA PHE A 49 -7.26 -11.06 -0.57
C PHE A 49 -6.97 -9.57 -0.66
N SER A 50 -7.36 -8.83 0.37
CA SER A 50 -7.05 -7.40 0.48
C SER A 50 -5.53 -7.23 0.64
N ILE A 51 -4.92 -6.42 -0.20
CA ILE A 51 -3.52 -6.03 -0.05
C ILE A 51 -3.49 -4.83 0.89
N GLU A 52 -3.32 -5.10 2.18
CA GLU A 52 -3.13 -4.06 3.19
C GLU A 52 -1.64 -3.78 3.33
N ASN A 53 -1.21 -2.54 3.09
CA ASN A 53 0.10 -2.09 3.51
C ASN A 53 0.09 -1.98 5.03
N GLN A 54 0.67 -2.96 5.73
CA GLN A 54 0.77 -2.99 7.19
C GLN A 54 1.46 -1.74 7.79
N ASN A 55 2.09 -0.89 6.97
CA ASN A 55 2.80 0.32 7.39
C ASN A 55 1.98 1.61 7.36
N ILE A 56 0.71 1.61 6.95
CA ILE A 56 -0.10 2.83 6.98
C ILE A 56 -1.43 2.57 7.65
N ASN A 57 -1.41 2.69 8.97
CA ASN A 57 -2.61 2.95 9.74
C ASN A 57 -3.09 4.36 9.34
N LEU A 58 -3.92 4.44 8.30
CA LEU A 58 -4.42 5.68 7.72
C LEU A 58 -5.03 6.61 8.77
N GLU A 59 -5.63 6.03 9.81
CA GLU A 59 -6.19 6.74 10.96
C GLU A 59 -5.10 7.47 11.78
N GLN A 60 -3.96 6.83 12.02
CA GLN A 60 -2.81 7.46 12.68
C GLN A 60 -2.19 8.57 11.82
N LEU A 61 -2.11 8.38 10.49
CA LEU A 61 -1.59 9.39 9.56
C LEU A 61 -2.47 10.64 9.55
N ILE A 62 -3.80 10.48 9.52
CA ILE A 62 -4.76 11.59 9.59
C ILE A 62 -4.62 12.32 10.93
N LYS A 63 -4.45 11.60 12.04
CA LYS A 63 -4.25 12.18 13.37
C LYS A 63 -2.95 12.98 13.46
N LEU A 64 -1.85 12.45 12.93
CA LEU A 64 -0.57 13.15 12.82
C LEU A 64 -0.67 14.42 11.97
N ARG A 65 -1.38 14.37 10.85
CA ARG A 65 -1.60 15.55 9.99
C ARG A 65 -2.39 16.65 10.71
N LYS A 66 -3.45 16.29 11.45
CA LYS A 66 -4.22 17.26 12.25
C LYS A 66 -3.38 17.90 13.34
N LEU A 67 -2.60 17.11 14.08
CA LEU A 67 -1.69 17.62 15.11
C LEU A 67 -0.60 18.55 14.53
N LYS A 68 -0.06 18.22 13.35
CA LYS A 68 0.95 19.05 12.66
C LYS A 68 0.35 20.33 12.08
N GLN A 69 -0.92 20.31 11.63
CA GLN A 69 -1.64 21.49 11.15
C GLN A 69 -2.02 22.45 12.30
N GLU A 70 -2.38 21.92 13.47
CA GLU A 70 -2.65 22.74 14.66
C GLU A 70 -1.38 23.46 15.16
N GLN A 71 -0.20 22.84 15.02
CA GLN A 71 1.08 23.50 15.34
C GLN A 71 1.48 24.55 14.30
N LYS A 72 1.24 24.33 13.00
CA LYS A 72 1.53 25.33 11.94
C LYS A 72 0.60 26.55 11.97
N ALA A 73 -0.61 26.44 12.53
CA ALA A 73 -1.56 27.56 12.61
C ALA A 73 -1.18 28.59 13.70
N VAL A 74 -0.33 28.24 14.66
CA VAL A 74 0.10 29.15 15.74
C VAL A 74 1.30 30.01 15.34
N ASP A 75 2.15 29.54 14.41
CA ASP A 75 3.35 30.28 13.98
C ASP A 75 3.08 31.35 12.90
N HIS A 76 1.87 31.40 12.31
CA HIS A 76 1.57 32.33 11.19
C HIS A 76 0.84 33.63 11.62
N ILE A 77 0.65 33.90 12.92
CA ILE A 77 0.05 35.17 13.38
C ILE A 77 1.11 36.25 13.69
N THR A 78 2.41 35.93 13.74
CA THR A 78 3.46 36.88 14.16
C THR A 78 4.21 37.61 13.04
N SER A 79 3.88 37.40 11.76
CA SER A 79 4.54 38.13 10.67
C SER A 79 3.55 38.50 9.56
N ALA A 80 2.58 39.34 9.90
CA ALA A 80 1.85 40.16 8.94
C ALA A 80 2.48 41.55 8.90
N ASP A 81 3.42 41.76 7.99
CA ASP A 81 3.59 43.08 7.38
C ASP A 81 3.79 42.93 5.87
N SER A 82 3.01 43.75 5.15
CA SER A 82 3.25 44.26 3.80
C SER A 82 2.94 43.39 2.56
N THR A 83 1.73 43.65 2.04
CA THR A 83 1.41 44.12 0.66
C THR A 83 1.72 43.26 -0.58
N ALA A 84 0.67 43.09 -1.39
CA ALA A 84 0.57 43.29 -2.85
C ALA A 84 0.01 42.10 -3.65
N THR A 85 -0.93 42.47 -4.51
CA THR A 85 -1.74 41.71 -5.46
C THR A 85 -0.94 41.06 -6.59
N ASN A 86 -1.20 39.80 -6.95
CA ASN A 86 -1.56 39.37 -8.33
C ASN A 86 -1.62 37.83 -8.51
N ASP A 87 -2.56 37.43 -9.38
CA ASP A 87 -2.49 36.31 -10.34
C ASP A 87 -2.64 34.84 -9.91
N LEU A 88 -3.89 34.37 -9.97
CA LEU A 88 -4.38 33.32 -10.90
C LEU A 88 -3.35 32.36 -11.56
N PHE A 89 -2.65 31.51 -10.81
CA PHE A 89 -1.92 30.33 -11.32
C PHE A 89 -1.74 29.38 -10.11
N ALA A 90 -1.75 28.05 -10.16
CA ALA A 90 -1.98 27.03 -11.15
C ALA A 90 -2.15 25.70 -10.35
N ASP A 91 -2.38 24.63 -11.08
CA ASP A 91 -2.59 23.21 -10.77
C ASP A 91 -1.54 22.50 -9.85
N ASP A 92 -0.90 23.20 -8.90
CA ASP A 92 0.33 22.74 -8.22
C ASP A 92 0.14 22.08 -6.83
N GLU A 93 -1.06 22.05 -6.23
CA GLU A 93 -1.22 21.46 -4.88
C GLU A 93 -1.24 19.91 -4.86
N HIS A 94 -1.11 19.25 -6.01
CA HIS A 94 -1.10 17.79 -6.12
C HIS A 94 0.26 17.18 -6.53
N SER A 95 1.19 17.97 -7.07
CA SER A 95 2.56 17.54 -7.37
C SER A 95 3.36 17.31 -6.09
N ASP A 96 3.27 18.24 -5.13
CA ASP A 96 3.94 18.18 -3.84
C ASP A 96 3.58 16.91 -3.03
N LEU A 97 2.33 16.45 -3.14
CA LEU A 97 1.84 15.28 -2.40
C LEU A 97 2.47 13.97 -2.91
N PHE A 98 2.68 13.86 -4.23
CA PHE A 98 3.31 12.68 -4.83
C PHE A 98 4.81 12.68 -4.63
N GLU A 99 5.44 13.85 -4.64
CA GLU A 99 6.88 13.99 -4.40
C GLU A 99 7.23 13.70 -2.93
N GLU A 100 6.39 14.11 -1.98
CA GLU A 100 6.51 13.74 -0.56
C GLU A 100 6.29 12.22 -0.35
N LEU A 101 5.35 11.60 -1.06
CA LEU A 101 5.14 10.14 -1.02
C LEU A 101 6.34 9.37 -1.58
N ALA A 102 6.93 9.82 -2.68
CA ALA A 102 8.12 9.21 -3.28
C ALA A 102 9.34 9.31 -2.36
N ALA A 103 9.52 10.45 -1.69
CA ALA A 103 10.57 10.65 -0.70
C ALA A 103 10.40 9.74 0.54
N ILE A 104 9.16 9.51 0.99
CA ILE A 104 8.85 8.61 2.11
C ILE A 104 9.03 7.14 1.73
N LEU A 105 8.72 6.77 0.49
CA LEU A 105 8.84 5.41 -0.03
C LEU A 105 10.29 5.03 -0.41
N GLY A 106 11.24 5.97 -0.33
CA GLY A 106 12.66 5.72 -0.55
C GLY A 106 13.02 5.40 -2.00
N GLU A 107 12.17 5.79 -2.97
CA GLU A 107 12.39 5.53 -4.40
C GLU A 107 13.14 6.67 -5.09
N SER A 108 13.99 7.40 -4.36
CA SER A 108 14.85 8.47 -4.88
C SER A 108 16.18 7.96 -5.43
N ASP A 109 16.23 6.74 -5.98
CA ASP A 109 17.45 6.19 -6.58
C ASP A 109 17.17 5.61 -7.97
N LYS A 110 16.79 6.49 -8.90
CA LYS A 110 17.01 6.27 -10.33
C LYS A 110 17.06 7.56 -11.14
N THR A 111 18.16 8.31 -11.00
CA THR A 111 18.79 9.05 -12.11
C THR A 111 20.29 8.98 -11.97
#